data_AF-A0A4Z2DNN0-F1
#
_entry.id   AF-A0A4Z2DNN0-F1
#
_cell.length_a   1.000
_cell.length_b   1.000
_cell.length_c   1.000
_cell.angle_alpha   90.00
_cell.angle_beta   90.00
_cell.angle_gamma   90.00
#
_symmetry.space_group_name_H-M   'P 1'
#
loop_
_entity.id
_entity.type
_entity.pdbx_description
1 polymer ?
#
loop_
_entity_poly.entity_id
_entity_poly.type
_entity_poly.pdbx_seq_one_letter_code
_entity_poly.pdbx_strand_id
1 'polypeptide(L)'
;MRTDFEMDISLRDIQIISFITLSVTGQNDYLQSFGKSAICVKHIGTWTYQDRQYTYYLDPLITGTCHKYICNEKKLLVIDFRGSLVQCPRNGGMRKFSIMNGSKRHNGTIICPQANRFC
;
A
#
# COMPACT_ATOMS: atom_id res chain seq x y z
N MET A 1 6.41 -31.11 5.01
CA MET A 1 5.02 -31.52 4.76
C MET A 1 4.13 -30.35 5.11
N ARG A 2 3.25 -29.97 4.17
CA ARG A 2 2.23 -28.93 4.28
C ARG A 2 1.35 -29.19 5.51
N THR A 3 0.99 -28.13 6.22
CA THR A 3 -0.25 -28.09 6.99
C THR A 3 -1.12 -26.99 6.40
N ASP A 4 -2.19 -27.46 5.80
CA ASP A 4 -3.24 -26.67 5.16
C ASP A 4 -4.00 -25.89 6.23
N PHE A 5 -4.17 -24.58 6.03
CA PHE A 5 -5.20 -23.80 6.71
C PHE A 5 -6.29 -23.54 5.67
N GLU A 6 -7.22 -24.49 5.58
CA GLU A 6 -8.52 -24.27 4.95
C GLU A 6 -9.33 -23.34 5.85
N MET A 7 -9.67 -22.17 5.33
CA MET A 7 -10.58 -21.24 5.99
C MET A 7 -11.91 -21.34 5.25
N ASP A 8 -12.83 -22.09 5.85
CA ASP A 8 -14.21 -22.28 5.42
C ASP A 8 -14.95 -20.94 5.54
N ILE A 9 -15.16 -20.25 4.42
CA ILE A 9 -15.96 -19.02 4.38
C ILE A 9 -17.28 -19.33 3.67
N SER A 10 -18.34 -19.32 4.48
CA SER A 10 -19.74 -19.46 4.06
C SER A 10 -20.10 -18.46 2.94
N LEU A 11 -20.50 -19.01 1.80
CA LEU A 11 -20.83 -18.32 0.53
C LEU A 11 -22.09 -17.42 0.56
N ARG A 12 -22.63 -17.05 1.73
CA ARG A 12 -23.91 -16.31 1.83
C ARG A 12 -23.81 -14.85 2.25
N ASP A 13 -22.67 -14.40 2.76
CA ASP A 13 -22.51 -13.02 3.28
C ASP A 13 -21.50 -12.16 2.49
N ILE A 14 -20.92 -12.69 1.41
CA ILE A 14 -19.99 -11.92 0.57
C ILE A 14 -20.80 -11.17 -0.48
N GLN A 15 -21.32 -9.99 -0.12
CA GLN A 15 -21.48 -8.93 -1.12
C GLN A 15 -20.10 -8.62 -1.66
N ILE A 16 -19.84 -9.17 -2.84
CA ILE A 16 -18.58 -9.14 -3.57
C ILE A 16 -18.20 -7.68 -3.83
N ILE A 17 -17.35 -7.11 -2.97
CA ILE A 17 -16.47 -6.01 -3.35
C ILE A 17 -15.40 -6.65 -4.24
N SER A 18 -15.75 -6.80 -5.51
CA SER A 18 -14.80 -7.02 -6.58
C SER A 18 -13.76 -5.90 -6.54
N PHE A 19 -12.55 -6.21 -7.01
CA PHE A 19 -11.42 -5.28 -7.26
C PHE A 19 -10.44 -5.05 -6.11
N ILE A 20 -9.66 -6.08 -5.77
CA ILE A 20 -8.23 -5.85 -5.48
C ILE A 20 -7.43 -6.70 -6.46
N THR A 21 -7.31 -6.23 -7.70
CA THR A 21 -6.34 -6.78 -8.65
C THR A 21 -4.94 -6.55 -8.11
N LEU A 22 -4.25 -7.64 -7.74
CA LEU A 22 -2.81 -7.69 -7.44
C LEU A 22 -2.00 -7.46 -8.73
N SER A 23 -2.09 -6.27 -9.32
CA SER A 23 -1.54 -5.91 -10.64
C SER A 23 -1.96 -6.85 -11.78
N VAL A 24 -1.78 -6.41 -13.03
CA VAL A 24 -2.10 -7.23 -14.23
C VAL A 24 -1.12 -8.40 -14.38
N THR A 25 0.02 -8.37 -13.69
CA THR A 25 1.12 -9.34 -13.82
C THR A 25 1.22 -10.31 -12.64
N GLY A 26 0.35 -10.19 -11.62
CA GLY A 26 0.45 -10.96 -10.37
C GLY A 26 1.62 -10.55 -9.47
N GLN A 27 2.35 -9.47 -9.84
CA GLN A 27 3.48 -8.94 -9.09
C GLN A 27 3.04 -7.76 -8.22
N ASN A 28 3.42 -7.76 -6.95
CA ASN A 28 3.06 -6.70 -6.00
C ASN A 28 3.98 -5.47 -6.13
N ASP A 29 4.02 -4.84 -7.29
CA ASP A 29 4.84 -3.65 -7.56
C ASP A 29 4.33 -2.40 -6.85
N TYR A 30 3.08 -2.42 -6.41
CA TYR A 30 2.49 -1.40 -5.55
C TYR A 30 2.86 -1.55 -4.08
N LEU A 31 3.59 -2.60 -3.72
CA LEU A 31 4.07 -2.88 -2.36
C LEU A 31 2.93 -3.02 -1.33
N GLN A 32 1.75 -3.48 -1.77
CA GLN A 32 0.58 -3.67 -0.92
C GLN A 32 0.89 -4.63 0.22
N SER A 33 0.32 -4.35 1.39
CA SER A 33 0.43 -5.23 2.54
C SER A 33 -0.87 -5.23 3.33
N PHE A 34 -1.31 -6.42 3.74
CA PHE A 34 -2.59 -6.64 4.41
C PHE A 34 -2.39 -7.15 5.84
N GLY A 35 -3.32 -6.85 6.73
CA GLY A 35 -3.30 -7.25 8.13
C GLY A 35 -4.31 -6.48 8.97
N LYS A 36 -4.36 -6.75 10.28
CA LYS A 36 -5.28 -6.07 11.22
C LYS A 36 -5.12 -4.55 11.24
N SER A 37 -3.89 -4.06 11.08
CA SER A 37 -3.57 -2.63 11.01
C SER A 37 -3.19 -2.25 9.58
N ALA A 38 -4.13 -2.39 8.64
CA ALA A 38 -3.96 -1.98 7.26
C ALA A 38 -4.88 -0.79 6.92
N ILE A 39 -4.39 0.09 6.06
CA ILE A 39 -5.09 1.28 5.59
C ILE A 39 -4.89 1.45 4.09
N CYS A 40 -5.95 1.82 3.40
CA CYS A 40 -5.90 2.11 1.97
C CYS A 40 -5.68 3.61 1.75
N VAL A 41 -4.65 3.94 0.96
CA VAL A 41 -4.32 5.32 0.59
C VAL A 41 -4.56 5.55 -0.89
N LYS A 42 -5.11 6.72 -1.20
CA LYS A 42 -5.34 7.16 -2.57
C LYS A 42 -4.04 7.65 -3.19
N HIS A 43 -3.83 7.32 -4.46
CA HIS A 43 -2.70 7.77 -5.25
C HIS A 43 -3.00 9.13 -5.89
N ILE A 44 -1.96 9.93 -6.11
CA ILE A 44 -2.01 11.12 -6.95
C ILE A 44 -1.04 10.93 -8.10
N GLY A 45 -1.59 10.94 -9.32
CA GLY A 45 -0.84 10.69 -10.55
C GLY A 45 -0.33 9.25 -10.66
N THR A 46 0.50 9.02 -11.67
CA THR A 46 1.09 7.72 -11.97
C THR A 46 2.33 7.49 -11.12
N TRP A 47 2.39 6.34 -10.45
CA TRP A 47 3.59 5.92 -9.74
C TRP A 47 4.60 5.30 -10.69
N THR A 48 5.87 5.31 -10.29
CA THR A 48 6.93 4.66 -11.05
C THR A 48 7.78 3.78 -10.15
N TYR A 49 8.43 2.79 -10.75
CA TYR A 49 9.60 2.17 -10.13
C TYR A 49 10.76 2.18 -11.11
N GLN A 50 11.96 2.36 -10.57
CA GLN A 50 13.20 2.25 -11.33
C GLN A 50 13.86 0.93 -10.99
N ASP A 51 14.20 0.17 -12.02
CA ASP A 51 15.00 -1.05 -11.90
C ASP A 51 16.22 -0.91 -12.82
N ARG A 52 17.41 -0.83 -12.21
CA ARG A 52 18.67 -0.47 -12.86
C ARG A 52 18.57 0.90 -13.56
N GLN A 53 18.61 0.92 -14.89
CA GLN A 53 18.57 2.14 -15.72
C GLN A 53 17.18 2.42 -16.29
N TYR A 54 16.21 1.54 -16.09
CA TYR A 54 14.88 1.63 -16.69
C TYR A 54 13.86 2.15 -15.68
N THR A 55 13.01 3.08 -16.13
CA THR A 55 11.87 3.57 -15.36
C THR A 55 10.60 2.93 -15.91
N TYR A 56 9.85 2.28 -15.04
CA TYR A 56 8.58 1.64 -15.34
C TYR A 56 7.46 2.45 -14.72
N TYR A 57 6.38 2.64 -15.48
CA TYR A 57 5.17 3.31 -15.01
C TYR A 57 4.19 2.26 -14.52
N LEU A 58 3.66 2.45 -13.32
CA LEU A 58 2.61 1.61 -12.77
C LEU A 58 1.26 1.98 -13.38
N ASP A 59 0.34 1.02 -13.41
CA ASP A 59 -0.97 1.18 -14.05
C ASP A 59 -1.76 2.40 -13.51
N PRO A 60 -2.05 3.42 -14.33
CA PRO A 60 -2.75 4.62 -13.90
C PRO A 60 -4.20 4.37 -13.44
N LEU A 61 -4.78 3.20 -13.76
CA LEU A 61 -6.13 2.82 -13.31
C LEU A 61 -6.17 2.43 -11.84
N ILE A 62 -5.03 2.04 -11.26
CA ILE A 62 -4.94 1.76 -9.82
C ILE A 62 -4.80 3.08 -9.08
N THR A 63 -5.93 3.56 -8.54
CA THR A 63 -6.01 4.85 -7.86
C THR A 63 -5.79 4.78 -6.35
N GLY A 64 -5.58 3.59 -5.79
CA GLY A 64 -5.39 3.39 -4.37
C GLY A 64 -4.93 1.98 -4.02
N THR A 65 -4.21 1.87 -2.91
CA THR A 65 -3.58 0.63 -2.46
C THR A 65 -3.59 0.54 -0.94
N CYS A 66 -3.68 -0.68 -0.41
CA CYS A 66 -3.72 -0.93 1.03
C CYS A 66 -2.36 -1.37 1.57
N HIS A 67 -1.99 -0.80 2.71
CA HIS A 67 -0.70 -0.96 3.34
C HIS A 67 -0.87 -1.10 4.85
N LYS A 68 0.02 -1.87 5.47
CA LYS A 68 0.16 -1.84 6.92
C LYS A 68 0.56 -0.44 7.37
N TYR A 69 0.14 -0.07 8.56
CA TYR A 69 0.57 1.16 9.20
C TYR A 69 0.99 0.91 10.64
N ILE A 70 1.83 1.81 11.15
CA ILE A 70 2.17 1.91 12.56
C ILE A 70 1.99 3.36 13.02
N CYS A 71 1.85 3.54 14.33
CA CYS A 71 1.88 4.85 14.97
C CYS A 71 3.25 5.04 15.61
N ASN A 72 3.97 6.09 15.22
CA ASN A 72 5.26 6.39 15.86
C ASN A 72 5.07 7.04 17.24
N GLU A 73 6.17 7.25 17.96
CA GLU A 73 6.16 7.86 19.31
C GLU A 73 5.50 9.25 19.36
N LYS A 74 5.48 9.98 18.25
CA LYS A 74 4.85 11.30 18.12
C LYS A 74 3.37 11.24 17.74
N LYS A 75 2.76 10.04 17.79
CA LYS A 75 1.40 9.73 17.33
C LYS A 75 1.15 10.12 15.87
N LEU A 76 2.17 9.99 15.03
CA LEU A 76 2.04 10.18 13.60
C LEU A 76 1.83 8.83 12.91
N LEU A 77 0.96 8.85 11.90
CA LEU A 77 0.73 7.70 11.03
C LEU A 77 1.98 7.47 10.16
N VAL A 78 2.48 6.24 10.16
CA VAL A 78 3.58 5.79 9.30
C VAL A 78 3.08 4.60 8.49
N ILE A 79 3.12 4.74 7.17
CA ILE A 79 2.68 3.70 6.23
C ILE A 79 3.88 2.83 5.88
N ASP A 80 3.69 1.51 5.97
CA ASP A 80 4.71 0.50 5.67
C ASP A 80 4.53 -0.07 4.26
N PHE A 81 5.42 0.35 3.37
CA PHE A 81 5.57 -0.18 2.01
C PHE A 81 6.57 -1.34 2.01
N ARG A 82 6.22 -2.46 2.66
CA ARG A 82 7.03 -3.69 2.76
C ARG A 82 8.46 -3.48 3.30
N GLY A 83 8.58 -2.82 4.42
CA GLY A 83 9.83 -2.48 5.12
C GLY A 83 10.29 -1.04 4.89
N SER A 84 9.73 -0.35 3.88
CA SER A 84 9.99 1.05 3.62
C SER A 84 8.93 1.94 4.25
N LEU A 85 9.33 2.79 5.19
CA LEU A 85 8.42 3.58 6.01
C LEU A 85 8.20 4.99 5.43
N VAL A 86 6.94 5.36 5.24
CA VAL A 86 6.54 6.72 4.81
C VAL A 86 5.71 7.36 5.91
N GLN A 87 6.29 8.36 6.56
CA GLN A 87 5.59 9.13 7.58
C GLN A 87 4.62 10.13 6.93
N CYS A 88 3.37 10.10 7.39
CA CYS A 88 2.34 11.05 7.01
C CYS A 88 2.37 12.32 7.89
N PRO A 89 1.96 13.49 7.35
CA PRO A 89 1.73 14.67 8.16
C PRO A 89 0.61 14.45 9.18
N ARG A 90 0.68 15.11 10.34
CA ARG A 90 -0.33 14.98 11.40
C ARG A 90 -1.76 15.27 10.90
N ASN A 91 -1.90 16.32 10.09
CA ASN A 91 -3.18 16.78 9.54
C ASN A 91 -3.56 16.05 8.22
N GLY A 92 -2.87 14.97 7.87
CA GLY A 92 -3.04 14.29 6.58
C GLY A 92 -2.58 15.14 5.40
N GLY A 93 -3.10 14.84 4.21
CA GLY A 93 -2.82 15.56 2.97
C GLY A 93 -1.83 14.85 2.06
N MET A 94 -1.37 15.55 1.01
CA MET A 94 -0.51 14.94 0.00
C MET A 94 0.90 14.68 0.54
N ARG A 95 1.43 13.49 0.26
CA ARG A 95 2.80 13.10 0.59
C ARG A 95 3.45 12.43 -0.61
N LYS A 96 4.50 13.08 -1.14
CA LYS A 96 5.41 12.45 -2.09
C LYS A 96 6.32 11.46 -1.37
N PHE A 97 6.63 10.35 -2.00
CA PHE A 97 7.58 9.37 -1.49
C PHE A 97 8.54 8.91 -2.60
N SER A 98 9.72 8.49 -2.15
CA SER A 98 10.76 7.87 -2.94
C SER A 98 11.43 6.85 -2.03
N ILE A 99 11.15 5.56 -2.22
CA ILE A 99 11.54 4.49 -1.31
C ILE A 99 12.26 3.36 -2.05
N MET A 100 13.11 2.63 -1.34
CA MET A 100 13.81 1.46 -1.87
C MET A 100 13.10 0.19 -1.42
N ASN A 101 12.83 -0.71 -2.36
CA ASN A 101 12.45 -2.09 -2.07
C ASN A 101 13.40 -3.03 -2.81
N GLY A 102 14.33 -3.62 -2.06
CA GLY A 102 15.48 -4.31 -2.66
C GLY A 102 16.29 -3.35 -3.55
N SER A 103 16.51 -3.73 -4.81
CA SER A 103 17.20 -2.89 -5.80
C SER A 103 16.30 -1.89 -6.52
N LYS A 104 14.98 -1.94 -6.31
CA LYS A 104 14.02 -1.09 -7.02
C LYS A 104 13.72 0.18 -6.24
N ARG A 105 13.73 1.33 -6.93
CA ARG A 105 13.33 2.62 -6.35
C ARG A 105 11.90 2.95 -6.76
N HIS A 106 10.97 2.96 -5.83
CA HIS A 106 9.57 3.33 -6.07
C HIS A 106 9.35 4.80 -5.77
N ASN A 107 8.67 5.51 -6.68
CA ASN A 107 8.34 6.91 -6.53
C ASN A 107 6.84 7.10 -6.76
N GLY A 108 6.24 7.98 -5.97
CA GLY A 108 4.82 8.26 -6.10
C GLY A 108 4.36 9.34 -5.15
N THR A 109 3.05 9.59 -5.19
CA THR A 109 2.37 10.49 -4.28
C THR A 109 1.12 9.80 -3.75
N ILE A 110 0.91 9.91 -2.44
CA ILE A 110 -0.28 9.44 -1.74
C ILE A 110 -1.04 10.59 -1.09
N ILE A 111 -2.33 10.38 -0.83
CA ILE A 111 -3.09 11.16 0.13
C ILE A 111 -3.05 10.45 1.48
N CYS A 112 -2.35 11.04 2.42
CA CYS A 112 -2.34 10.62 3.81
C CYS A 112 -3.66 10.99 4.50
N PRO A 113 -4.24 10.09 5.31
CA PRO A 113 -5.29 10.45 6.24
C PRO A 113 -4.75 11.26 7.41
N GLN A 114 -5.65 11.90 8.15
CA GLN A 114 -5.31 12.55 9.41
C GLN A 114 -4.89 11.50 10.43
N ALA A 115 -3.78 11.76 11.13
CA ALA A 115 -3.21 10.80 12.08
C ALA A 115 -4.18 10.49 13.22
N ASN A 116 -4.89 11.51 13.75
CA ASN A 116 -5.87 11.41 14.85
C ASN A 116 -7.02 10.40 14.64
N ARG A 117 -7.22 9.90 13.41
CA ARG A 117 -8.23 8.89 13.08
C ARG A 117 -7.73 7.46 13.29
N PHE A 118 -6.41 7.27 13.41
CA PHE A 118 -5.75 5.97 13.42
C PHE A 118 -4.72 5.83 14.56
N CYS A 119 -4.11 6.95 14.94
CA CYS A 119 -3.18 7.19 16.03
C CYS A 119 -3.73 8.36 16.88
#